data_AF-A9WSJ9-F1
#
_entry.id   AF-A9WSJ9-F1
#
_cell.length_a   1.000
_cell.length_b   1.000
_cell.length_c   1.000
_cell.angle_alpha   90.00
_cell.angle_beta   90.00
_cell.angle_gamma   90.00
#
_symmetry.space_group_name_H-M   'P 1'
#
loop_
_entity.id
_entity.type
_entity.pdbx_description
1 polymer ?
#
loop_
_entity_poly.entity_id
_entity_poly.type
_entity_poly.pdbx_seq_one_letter_code
_entity_poly.pdbx_strand_id
1 'polypeptide(L)'
;MQPDVANPSDPSRNVLFDFSEFTYNDGGLYLNSSQVDMFAVPHTVSLVAQDGSTRVAGTLVPRGRNNVIQQIKGLADWQRSVIERSDGTVLRILAPAKAAVAGLMSTDYLDGEITRAWNAYTSKNLTIVPFGDRPNVKLEMPCGLLTRQATRWRVSTSQAPQMSGIAMEISSLPMIKRWGRSLGRSVPL
;
A
#
# COMPACT_ATOMS: atom_id res chain seq x y z
N MET A 1 -13.69 -1.26 -18.70
CA MET A 1 -12.61 -0.39 -18.21
C MET A 1 -12.89 -0.08 -16.75
N GLN A 2 -11.91 -0.23 -15.86
CA GLN A 2 -12.03 0.26 -14.47
C GLN A 2 -11.82 1.78 -14.45
N PRO A 3 -12.41 2.52 -13.47
CA PRO A 3 -12.18 3.95 -13.31
C PRO A 3 -10.69 4.28 -13.10
N ASP A 4 -10.15 5.24 -13.86
CA ASP A 4 -8.81 5.77 -13.61
C ASP A 4 -8.89 7.10 -12.85
N VAL A 5 -8.94 6.98 -11.52
CA VAL A 5 -9.06 8.14 -10.65
C VAL A 5 -7.82 9.05 -10.63
N ALA A 6 -6.69 8.61 -11.20
CA ALA A 6 -5.48 9.43 -11.33
C ALA A 6 -5.50 10.28 -12.62
N ASN A 7 -6.24 9.85 -13.65
CA ASN A 7 -6.41 10.58 -14.90
C ASN A 7 -7.40 11.76 -14.72
N PRO A 8 -6.96 13.03 -14.92
CA PRO A 8 -7.83 14.19 -14.80
C PRO A 8 -9.02 14.19 -15.78
N SER A 9 -8.91 13.47 -16.90
CA SER A 9 -9.93 13.38 -17.94
C SER A 9 -10.88 12.19 -17.78
N ASP A 10 -10.72 11.37 -16.75
CA ASP A 10 -11.61 10.23 -16.51
C ASP A 10 -13.04 10.71 -16.19
N PRO A 11 -14.10 10.15 -16.81
CA PRO A 11 -15.48 10.57 -16.56
C PRO A 11 -15.92 10.47 -15.09
N SER A 12 -15.31 9.57 -14.32
CA SER A 12 -15.59 9.38 -12.90
C SER A 12 -14.84 10.37 -11.99
N ARG A 13 -13.94 11.20 -12.53
CA ARG A 13 -13.07 12.09 -11.75
C ARG A 13 -13.85 12.98 -10.77
N ASN A 14 -15.02 13.49 -11.19
CA ASN A 14 -15.88 14.35 -10.38
C ASN A 14 -17.01 13.61 -9.65
N VAL A 15 -17.03 12.28 -9.67
CA VAL A 15 -18.04 11.44 -9.00
C VAL A 15 -17.52 11.04 -7.62
N LEU A 16 -18.33 11.20 -6.57
CA LEU A 16 -17.99 10.65 -5.25
C LEU A 16 -18.37 9.17 -5.23
N PHE A 17 -17.38 8.28 -5.21
CA PHE A 17 -17.59 6.84 -5.20
C PHE A 17 -16.48 6.12 -4.44
N ASP A 18 -16.75 4.87 -4.09
CA ASP A 18 -15.79 3.92 -3.53
C ASP A 18 -16.25 2.50 -3.91
N PHE A 19 -15.48 1.48 -3.57
CA PHE A 19 -15.79 0.09 -3.92
C PHE A 19 -15.30 -0.90 -2.87
N SER A 20 -15.95 -2.05 -2.84
CA SER A 20 -15.46 -3.25 -2.17
C SER A 20 -15.11 -4.30 -3.23
N GLU A 21 -14.08 -5.07 -2.96
CA GLU A 21 -13.64 -6.15 -3.84
C GLU A 21 -14.07 -7.48 -3.24
N PHE A 22 -14.54 -8.39 -4.09
CA PHE A 22 -14.86 -9.73 -3.63
C PHE A 22 -14.54 -10.80 -4.69
N THR A 23 -14.26 -12.00 -4.19
CA THR A 23 -14.12 -13.22 -4.97
C THR A 23 -14.99 -14.28 -4.34
N TYR A 24 -15.81 -14.96 -5.13
CA TYR A 24 -16.60 -16.10 -4.69
C TYR A 24 -16.31 -17.30 -5.60
N ASN A 25 -15.82 -18.40 -5.00
CA ASN A 25 -15.49 -19.64 -5.69
C ASN A 25 -15.60 -20.84 -4.74
N ASP A 26 -15.16 -22.03 -5.18
CA ASP A 26 -15.18 -23.26 -4.38
C ASP A 26 -14.37 -23.15 -3.07
N GLY A 27 -13.42 -22.22 -3.00
CA GLY A 27 -12.65 -21.88 -1.81
C GLY A 27 -13.32 -20.86 -0.89
N GLY A 28 -14.57 -20.47 -1.16
CA GLY A 28 -15.37 -19.56 -0.33
C GLY A 28 -15.50 -18.13 -0.85
N LEU A 29 -15.99 -17.25 0.03
CA LEU A 29 -16.11 -15.81 -0.21
C LEU A 29 -14.94 -15.06 0.43
N TYR A 30 -14.23 -14.29 -0.38
CA TYR A 30 -13.25 -13.31 0.04
C TYR A 30 -13.84 -11.94 -0.21
N LEU A 31 -13.89 -11.08 0.81
CA LEU A 31 -14.43 -9.74 0.73
C LEU A 31 -13.52 -8.77 1.47
N ASN A 32 -13.22 -7.62 0.86
CA ASN A 32 -12.42 -6.58 1.48
C ASN A 32 -12.98 -5.17 1.24
N SER A 33 -12.81 -4.33 2.27
CA SER A 33 -12.71 -2.88 2.08
C SER A 33 -11.28 -2.59 1.63
N SER A 34 -11.11 -1.82 0.56
CA SER A 34 -9.80 -1.50 -0.01
C SER A 34 -9.58 0.00 -0.03
N GLN A 35 -8.36 0.41 0.26
CA GLN A 35 -7.93 1.79 0.02
C GLN A 35 -6.75 1.85 -0.96
N VAL A 36 -6.40 0.75 -1.62
CA VAL A 36 -5.17 0.62 -2.43
C VAL A 36 -5.03 1.72 -3.48
N ASP A 37 -6.14 2.15 -4.10
CA ASP A 37 -6.16 3.23 -5.08
C ASP A 37 -6.51 4.59 -4.46
N MET A 38 -7.46 4.61 -3.53
CA MET A 38 -7.99 5.84 -2.93
C MET A 38 -8.70 5.59 -1.59
N PHE A 39 -8.87 6.65 -0.81
CA PHE A 39 -9.78 6.72 0.34
C PHE A 39 -10.88 7.74 0.05
N ALA A 40 -12.15 7.32 -0.10
CA ALA A 40 -13.22 8.20 -0.56
C ALA A 40 -14.48 8.13 0.32
N VAL A 41 -15.30 7.09 0.14
CA VAL A 41 -16.57 6.88 0.85
C VAL A 41 -16.36 5.79 1.92
N PRO A 42 -16.45 6.13 3.22
CA PRO A 42 -16.36 5.16 4.29
C PRO A 42 -17.40 4.05 4.10
N HIS A 43 -16.95 2.81 4.12
CA HIS A 43 -17.84 1.67 4.01
C HIS A 43 -17.32 0.52 4.88
N THR A 44 -18.27 -0.28 5.35
CA THR A 44 -18.00 -1.48 6.14
C THR A 44 -18.41 -2.70 5.33
N VAL A 45 -17.56 -3.72 5.32
CA VAL A 45 -17.91 -5.05 4.83
C VAL A 45 -18.15 -5.98 6.02
N SER A 46 -19.19 -6.81 5.92
CA SER A 46 -19.56 -7.79 6.95
C SER A 46 -19.85 -9.13 6.30
N LEU A 47 -19.25 -10.18 6.84
CA LEU A 47 -19.40 -11.55 6.39
C LEU A 47 -19.99 -12.39 7.53
N VAL A 48 -21.08 -13.10 7.25
CA VAL A 48 -21.66 -14.10 8.15
C VAL A 48 -21.28 -15.48 7.62
N ALA A 49 -20.53 -16.25 8.41
CA ALA A 49 -20.09 -17.59 8.05
C ALA A 49 -21.18 -18.64 8.33
N GLN A 50 -20.98 -19.86 7.83
CA GLN A 50 -21.92 -20.97 8.01
C GLN A 50 -22.14 -21.36 9.48
N ASP A 51 -21.12 -21.18 10.32
CA ASP A 51 -21.19 -21.42 11.76
C ASP A 51 -21.92 -20.29 12.53
N GLY A 52 -22.45 -19.29 11.81
CA GLY A 52 -23.13 -18.12 12.38
C GLY A 52 -22.18 -17.03 12.88
N SER A 53 -20.85 -17.24 12.83
CA SER A 53 -19.89 -16.21 13.22
C SER A 53 -19.90 -15.05 12.22
N THR A 54 -19.68 -13.83 12.72
CA THR A 54 -19.63 -12.62 11.89
C THR A 54 -18.24 -12.00 11.94
N ARG A 55 -17.71 -11.64 10.77
CA ARG A 55 -16.45 -10.91 10.61
C ARG A 55 -16.70 -9.58 9.91
N VAL A 56 -16.13 -8.50 10.45
CA VAL A 56 -16.37 -7.13 9.98
C VAL A 56 -15.03 -6.43 9.70
N ALA A 57 -14.96 -5.66 8.62
CA ALA A 57 -13.80 -4.84 8.27
C ALA A 57 -14.22 -3.51 7.62
N GLY A 58 -13.32 -2.52 7.61
CA GLY A 58 -13.52 -1.21 6.98
C GLY A 58 -14.24 -0.16 7.83
N THR A 59 -14.83 -0.53 8.97
CA THR A 59 -15.50 0.40 9.88
C THR A 59 -14.54 1.46 10.40
N LEU A 60 -14.80 2.73 10.06
CA LEU A 60 -14.05 3.85 10.60
C LEU A 60 -14.51 4.18 12.02
N VAL A 61 -13.56 4.67 12.83
CA VAL A 61 -13.86 5.33 14.10
C VAL A 61 -14.73 6.58 13.87
N PRO A 62 -15.46 7.07 14.89
CA PRO A 62 -16.24 8.30 14.78
C PRO A 62 -15.41 9.46 14.21
N ARG A 63 -15.96 10.18 13.24
CA ARG A 63 -15.30 11.28 12.51
C ARG A 63 -14.03 10.86 11.74
N GLY A 64 -13.76 9.56 11.60
CA GLY A 64 -12.52 9.03 11.02
C GLY A 64 -12.20 9.59 9.63
N ARG A 65 -13.20 9.69 8.75
CA ARG A 65 -13.03 10.29 7.42
C ARG A 65 -12.49 11.73 7.49
N ASN A 66 -13.13 12.57 8.29
CA ASN A 66 -12.76 13.98 8.41
C ASN A 66 -11.37 14.13 9.07
N ASN A 67 -11.06 13.29 10.06
CA ASN A 67 -9.76 13.28 10.72
C ASN A 67 -8.63 12.90 9.74
N VAL A 68 -8.84 11.86 8.93
CA VAL A 68 -7.87 11.45 7.89
C VAL A 68 -7.67 12.57 6.87
N ILE A 69 -8.75 13.16 6.37
CA ILE A 69 -8.66 14.30 5.43
C ILE A 69 -7.87 15.46 6.04
N GLN A 70 -8.18 15.86 7.28
CA GLN A 70 -7.47 16.95 7.95
C GLN A 70 -5.98 16.63 8.14
N GLN A 71 -5.64 15.42 8.57
CA GLN A 71 -4.24 15.03 8.77
C GLN A 71 -3.47 15.06 7.46
N ILE A 72 -4.03 14.51 6.38
CA ILE A 72 -3.37 14.48 5.07
C ILE A 72 -3.21 15.90 4.49
N LYS A 73 -4.22 16.77 4.65
CA LYS A 73 -4.10 18.19 4.27
C LYS A 73 -2.97 18.92 5.03
N GLY A 74 -2.67 18.50 6.25
CA GLY A 74 -1.60 19.09 7.06
C GLY A 74 -0.18 18.64 6.68
N LEU A 75 -0.04 17.66 5.78
CA LEU A 75 1.25 17.12 5.36
C LEU A 75 1.66 17.73 4.01
N ALA A 76 2.74 18.51 3.99
CA ALA A 76 3.18 19.26 2.81
C ALA A 76 3.34 18.40 1.54
N ASP A 77 3.94 17.20 1.69
CA ASP A 77 4.17 16.27 0.58
C ASP A 77 2.91 15.53 0.13
N TRP A 78 1.84 15.55 0.93
CA TRP A 78 0.64 14.75 0.71
C TRP A 78 -0.62 15.57 0.45
N GLN A 79 -0.65 16.84 0.82
CA GLN A 79 -1.84 17.69 0.74
C GLN A 79 -2.47 17.68 -0.67
N ARG A 80 -1.64 17.59 -1.72
CA ARG A 80 -2.07 17.57 -3.12
C ARG A 80 -2.73 16.26 -3.55
N SER A 81 -2.60 15.19 -2.77
CA SER A 81 -3.30 13.91 -3.00
C SER A 81 -4.80 13.99 -2.67
N VAL A 82 -5.22 15.02 -1.93
CA VAL A 82 -6.63 15.28 -1.62
C VAL A 82 -7.29 15.93 -2.83
N ILE A 83 -8.28 15.24 -3.39
CA ILE A 83 -9.01 15.70 -4.57
C ILE A 83 -10.33 16.33 -4.15
N GLU A 84 -10.54 17.56 -4.57
CA GLU A 84 -11.70 18.37 -4.21
C GLU A 84 -12.43 18.87 -5.46
N ARG A 85 -13.74 19.03 -5.34
CA ARG A 85 -14.51 19.83 -6.28
C ARG A 85 -14.29 21.32 -5.99
N SER A 86 -14.67 22.17 -6.96
CA SER A 86 -14.63 23.63 -6.81
C SER A 86 -15.50 24.16 -5.66
N ASP A 87 -16.51 23.40 -5.22
CA ASP A 87 -17.36 23.72 -4.08
C ASP A 87 -16.74 23.38 -2.72
N GLY A 88 -15.50 22.86 -2.70
CA GLY A 88 -14.78 22.46 -1.49
C GLY A 88 -15.12 21.05 -0.99
N THR A 89 -15.98 20.31 -1.70
CA THR A 89 -16.28 18.92 -1.37
C THR A 89 -15.07 18.03 -1.64
N VAL A 90 -14.52 17.42 -0.59
CA VAL A 90 -13.48 16.39 -0.74
C VAL A 90 -14.08 15.12 -1.32
N LEU A 91 -13.62 14.73 -2.50
CA LEU A 91 -14.02 13.51 -3.18
C LEU A 91 -13.29 12.30 -2.64
N ARG A 92 -11.96 12.40 -2.58
CA ARG A 92 -11.08 11.28 -2.25
C ARG A 92 -9.68 11.77 -1.90
N ILE A 93 -8.92 10.88 -1.28
CA ILE A 93 -7.47 10.99 -1.14
C ILE A 93 -6.86 9.92 -2.02
N LEU A 94 -6.01 10.28 -2.98
CA LEU A 94 -5.30 9.30 -3.81
C LEU A 94 -4.23 8.58 -2.98
N ALA A 95 -4.09 7.27 -3.20
CA ALA A 95 -2.94 6.53 -2.70
C ALA A 95 -1.63 7.12 -3.26
N PRO A 96 -0.49 7.01 -2.54
CA PRO A 96 0.77 7.65 -2.93
C PRO A 96 1.20 7.38 -4.38
N ALA A 97 1.13 6.12 -4.81
CA ALA A 97 1.51 5.74 -6.17
C ALA A 97 0.59 6.39 -7.22
N LYS A 98 -0.72 6.48 -6.94
CA LYS A 98 -1.68 7.14 -7.83
C LYS A 98 -1.49 8.66 -7.84
N ALA A 99 -1.19 9.25 -6.69
CA ALA A 99 -0.86 10.67 -6.59
C ALA A 99 0.43 11.00 -7.36
N ALA A 100 1.46 10.15 -7.28
CA ALA A 100 2.69 10.32 -8.04
C ALA A 100 2.47 10.24 -9.56
N VAL A 101 1.71 9.23 -10.02
CA VAL A 101 1.31 9.12 -11.45
C VAL A 101 0.54 10.36 -11.92
N ALA A 102 -0.30 10.94 -11.06
CA ALA A 102 -1.03 12.17 -11.35
C ALA A 102 -0.18 13.46 -11.22
N GLY A 103 1.12 13.38 -10.89
CA GLY A 103 1.98 14.55 -10.66
C GLY A 103 1.63 15.36 -9.40
N LEU A 104 0.92 14.74 -8.47
CA LEU A 104 0.44 15.33 -7.21
C LEU A 104 1.35 14.99 -6.02
N MET A 105 2.29 14.06 -6.19
CA MET A 105 3.28 13.67 -5.18
C MET A 105 4.63 13.44 -5.86
N SER A 106 5.73 13.72 -5.15
CA SER A 106 7.08 13.43 -5.68
C SER A 106 7.26 11.92 -5.87
N THR A 107 7.84 11.53 -7.01
CA THR A 107 8.28 10.15 -7.26
C THR A 107 9.44 9.75 -6.36
N ASP A 108 10.16 10.72 -5.82
CA ASP A 108 11.39 10.53 -5.05
C ASP A 108 11.11 10.59 -3.53
N TYR A 109 9.85 10.63 -3.12
CA TYR A 109 9.43 10.80 -1.73
C TYR A 109 10.08 9.78 -0.77
N LEU A 110 10.30 8.54 -1.23
CA LEU A 110 10.89 7.47 -0.43
C LEU A 110 12.41 7.34 -0.60
N ASP A 111 13.05 8.09 -1.50
CA ASP A 111 14.46 7.90 -1.85
C ASP A 111 15.39 8.01 -0.64
N GLY A 112 15.13 8.98 0.24
CA GLY A 112 15.90 9.17 1.47
C GLY A 112 15.78 7.99 2.43
N GLU A 113 14.58 7.45 2.61
CA GLU A 113 14.35 6.28 3.49
C GLU A 113 14.91 5.00 2.88
N ILE A 114 14.71 4.81 1.58
CA ILE A 114 15.29 3.70 0.81
C ILE A 114 16.81 3.72 0.97
N THR A 115 17.44 4.88 0.75
CA THR A 115 18.89 5.05 0.92
C THR A 115 19.34 4.74 2.35
N ARG A 116 18.63 5.22 3.38
CA ARG A 116 18.94 4.89 4.78
C ARG A 116 18.85 3.39 5.06
N ALA A 117 17.79 2.73 4.61
CA ALA A 117 17.59 1.30 4.81
C ALA A 117 18.70 0.49 4.14
N TRP A 118 19.03 0.79 2.89
CA TRP A 118 20.11 0.11 2.17
C TRP A 118 21.47 0.34 2.82
N ASN A 119 21.78 1.57 3.24
CA ASN A 119 23.03 1.87 3.95
C ASN A 119 23.17 1.04 5.24
N ALA A 120 22.08 0.81 5.98
CA ALA A 120 22.12 0.02 7.21
C ALA A 120 22.57 -1.43 6.97
N TYR A 121 22.18 -2.03 5.84
CA TYR A 121 22.52 -3.41 5.48
C TYR A 121 23.86 -3.55 4.76
N THR A 122 24.62 -2.47 4.59
CA THR A 122 26.02 -2.55 4.17
C THR A 122 26.89 -3.20 5.26
N SER A 123 26.55 -3.02 6.53
CA SER A 123 27.29 -3.53 7.70
C SER A 123 26.47 -4.42 8.62
N LYS A 124 25.21 -4.71 8.28
CA LYS A 124 24.31 -5.58 9.05
C LYS A 124 23.73 -6.67 8.16
N ASN A 125 23.65 -7.89 8.69
CA ASN A 125 22.95 -8.97 8.01
C ASN A 125 21.44 -8.68 8.01
N LEU A 126 20.74 -9.06 6.93
CA LEU A 126 19.28 -9.03 6.82
C LEU A 126 18.74 -10.46 6.81
N THR A 127 17.96 -10.81 7.82
CA THR A 127 17.19 -12.05 7.88
C THR A 127 15.75 -11.77 7.48
N ILE A 128 15.23 -12.48 6.48
CA ILE A 128 13.85 -12.38 6.02
C ILE A 128 13.12 -13.68 6.38
N VAL A 129 11.97 -13.54 7.05
CA VAL A 129 11.03 -14.64 7.33
C VAL A 129 9.78 -14.40 6.48
N PRO A 130 9.73 -14.93 5.24
CA PRO A 130 8.70 -14.56 4.28
C PRO A 130 7.36 -15.28 4.50
N PHE A 131 7.34 -16.36 5.30
CA PHE A 131 6.18 -17.21 5.49
C PHE A 131 5.73 -17.18 6.94
N GLY A 132 4.53 -16.65 7.19
CA GLY A 132 3.97 -16.54 8.55
C GLY A 132 3.70 -17.90 9.20
N ASP A 133 3.32 -18.90 8.39
CA ASP A 133 3.05 -20.28 8.78
C ASP A 133 4.32 -21.14 8.89
N ARG A 134 5.44 -20.67 8.35
CA ARG A 134 6.73 -21.39 8.30
C ARG A 134 7.88 -20.50 8.81
N PRO A 135 7.87 -20.10 10.09
CA PRO A 135 8.83 -19.13 10.64
C PRO A 135 10.29 -19.60 10.62
N ASN A 136 10.51 -20.91 10.49
CA ASN A 136 11.84 -21.50 10.41
C ASN A 136 12.46 -21.42 9.00
N VAL A 137 11.66 -21.09 7.98
CA VAL A 137 12.18 -20.85 6.63
C VAL A 137 12.67 -19.41 6.56
N LYS A 138 14.00 -19.25 6.56
CA LYS A 138 14.68 -17.95 6.58
C LYS A 138 15.48 -17.73 5.30
N LEU A 139 15.48 -16.49 4.82
CA LEU A 139 16.40 -16.03 3.78
C LEU A 139 17.40 -15.09 4.43
N GLU A 140 18.67 -15.46 4.39
CA GLU A 140 19.76 -14.70 5.00
C GLU A 140 20.52 -13.90 3.94
N MET A 141 20.73 -12.61 4.20
CA MET A 141 21.60 -11.73 3.43
C MET A 141 22.74 -11.25 4.31
N PRO A 142 23.94 -11.83 4.20
CA PRO A 142 25.13 -11.27 4.80
C PRO A 142 25.36 -9.81 4.41
N CYS A 143 25.88 -9.01 5.35
CA CYS A 143 26.34 -7.65 5.08
C CYS A 143 27.41 -7.65 3.97
N GLY A 144 27.52 -6.54 3.24
CA GLY A 144 28.48 -6.39 2.14
C GLY A 144 28.08 -7.01 0.80
N LEU A 145 26.98 -7.79 0.73
CA LEU A 145 26.43 -8.28 -0.55
C LEU A 145 25.65 -7.21 -1.35
N LEU A 146 25.41 -6.06 -0.71
CA LEU A 146 24.69 -4.93 -1.28
C LEU A 146 25.68 -3.86 -1.73
N THR A 147 25.70 -3.61 -3.02
CA THR A 147 26.55 -2.57 -3.61
C THR A 147 25.69 -1.54 -4.34
N ARG A 148 26.03 -0.27 -4.12
CA ARG A 148 25.42 0.84 -4.86
C ARG A 148 26.15 0.98 -6.19
N GLN A 149 25.44 0.82 -7.30
CA GLN A 149 25.94 1.20 -8.62
C GLN A 149 25.07 2.35 -9.15
N ALA A 150 25.64 3.56 -9.18
CA ALA A 150 24.93 4.79 -9.53
C ALA A 150 23.73 5.08 -8.60
N THR A 151 22.54 5.39 -9.15
CA THR A 151 21.29 5.65 -8.41
C THR A 151 20.54 4.38 -8.01
N ARG A 152 21.06 3.18 -8.34
CA ARG A 152 20.34 1.91 -8.12
C ARG A 152 21.11 0.97 -7.22
N TRP A 153 20.40 0.37 -6.26
CA TRP A 153 20.93 -0.68 -5.38
C TRP A 153 20.86 -2.03 -6.08
N ARG A 154 21.94 -2.82 -6.01
CA ARG A 154 21.99 -4.18 -6.55
C ARG A 154 22.46 -5.17 -5.50
N VAL A 155 21.90 -6.38 -5.56
CA VAL A 155 22.43 -7.56 -4.86
C VAL A 155 23.44 -8.24 -5.75
N SER A 156 24.58 -8.64 -5.19
CA SER A 156 25.54 -9.53 -5.86
C SER A 156 24.91 -10.91 -6.09
N THR A 157 24.36 -11.15 -7.28
CA THR A 157 23.64 -12.40 -7.60
C THR A 157 24.58 -13.62 -7.74
N SER A 158 25.88 -13.41 -7.92
CA SER A 158 26.89 -14.49 -7.93
C SER A 158 27.12 -15.11 -6.56
N GLN A 159 26.72 -14.44 -5.48
CA GLN A 159 26.94 -14.86 -4.09
C GLN A 159 25.63 -15.22 -3.35
N ALA A 160 24.46 -14.96 -3.96
CA ALA A 160 23.15 -15.31 -3.38
C ALA A 160 22.10 -15.60 -4.48
N PRO A 161 22.17 -16.79 -5.14
CA PRO A 161 21.28 -17.15 -6.24
C PRO A 161 19.79 -17.16 -5.85
N GLN A 162 19.47 -17.51 -4.59
CA GLN A 162 18.10 -17.53 -4.07
C GLN A 162 17.44 -16.14 -3.90
N MET A 163 18.18 -15.04 -4.15
CA MET A 163 17.76 -13.67 -3.81
C MET A 163 17.47 -12.76 -5.02
N SER A 164 17.58 -13.26 -6.25
CA SER A 164 17.50 -12.45 -7.48
C SER A 164 16.19 -11.66 -7.64
N GLY A 165 15.07 -12.12 -7.06
CA GLY A 165 13.78 -11.43 -7.08
C GLY A 165 13.51 -10.45 -5.93
N ILE A 166 14.21 -10.58 -4.80
CA ILE A 166 13.88 -9.86 -3.55
C ILE A 166 14.43 -8.42 -3.53
N ALA A 167 15.58 -8.21 -4.18
CA ALA A 167 16.24 -6.90 -4.22
C ALA A 167 15.40 -5.82 -4.94
N MET A 168 14.63 -6.22 -5.95
CA MET A 168 13.79 -5.29 -6.72
C MET A 168 12.56 -4.84 -5.92
N GLU A 169 12.08 -5.67 -4.98
CA GLU A 169 10.85 -5.47 -4.21
C GLU A 169 11.05 -4.67 -2.92
N ILE A 170 12.28 -4.58 -2.38
CA ILE A 170 12.54 -3.79 -1.14
C ILE A 170 12.44 -2.28 -1.40
N SER A 171 12.74 -1.83 -2.63
CA SER A 171 12.59 -0.42 -3.04
C SER A 171 11.15 0.10 -2.97
N SER A 172 10.15 -0.78 -2.89
CA SER A 172 8.73 -0.40 -2.81
C SER A 172 8.12 -0.51 -1.40
N LEU A 173 8.85 -0.93 -0.35
CA LEU A 173 8.19 -1.42 0.87
C LEU A 173 8.95 -1.08 2.17
N PRO A 174 8.58 0.05 2.80
CA PRO A 174 7.89 -0.04 4.10
C PRO A 174 6.51 0.65 4.12
N MET A 175 6.29 1.68 3.30
CA MET A 175 5.04 2.44 3.31
C MET A 175 3.89 1.74 2.59
N ILE A 176 4.09 1.18 1.38
CA ILE A 176 3.03 0.44 0.66
C ILE A 176 2.58 -0.78 1.47
N LYS A 177 3.51 -1.45 2.16
CA LYS A 177 3.23 -2.59 3.05
C LYS A 177 2.60 -2.15 4.39
N ARG A 178 2.85 -0.93 4.89
CA ARG A 178 2.22 -0.39 6.13
C ARG A 178 0.85 0.21 5.86
N TRP A 179 0.67 0.85 4.71
CA TRP A 179 -0.60 1.39 4.21
C TRP A 179 -1.53 0.24 3.79
N GLY A 180 -1.03 -0.74 3.02
CA GLY A 180 -1.78 -1.95 2.66
C GLY A 180 -2.15 -2.83 3.86
N ARG A 181 -1.26 -3.02 4.85
CA ARG A 181 -1.57 -3.82 6.06
C ARG A 181 -2.49 -3.11 7.06
N SER A 182 -2.57 -1.78 7.05
CA SER A 182 -3.55 -1.05 7.87
C SER A 182 -4.94 -0.94 7.24
N LEU A 183 -5.06 -1.18 5.92
CA LEU A 183 -6.25 -0.80 5.14
C LEU A 183 -6.87 -1.93 4.30
N GLY A 184 -6.17 -3.04 4.10
CA GLY A 184 -6.70 -4.22 3.40
C GLY A 184 -6.48 -5.48 4.24
N ARG A 185 -7.47 -5.83 5.06
CA ARG A 185 -7.58 -7.21 5.57
C ARG A 185 -8.65 -7.90 4.74
N SER A 186 -8.23 -8.83 3.88
CA SER A 186 -9.13 -9.84 3.36
C SER A 186 -9.64 -10.64 4.56
N VAL A 187 -10.95 -10.82 4.62
CA VAL A 187 -11.59 -11.70 5.60
C VAL A 187 -11.82 -13.04 4.89
N PRO A 188 -10.95 -14.05 5.09
CA PRO A 188 -11.26 -15.39 4.62
C PRO A 188 -12.39 -15.99 5.46
N LEU A 189 -13.11 -16.95 4.88
CA LEU A 189 -13.90 -17.92 5.64
C LEU A 189 -12.97 -18.86 6.41
#